data_AF-A0A7C2U3N6-F1
#
_entry.id   AF-A0A7C2U3N6-F1
#
_cell.length_a   1.000
_cell.length_b   1.000
_cell.length_c   1.000
_cell.angle_alpha   90.00
_cell.angle_beta   90.00
_cell.angle_gamma   90.00
#
_symmetry.space_group_name_H-M   'P 1'
#
loop_
_entity.id
_entity.type
_entity.pdbx_description
1 polymer ?
#
loop_
_entity_poly.entity_id
_entity_poly.type
_entity_poly.pdbx_seq_one_letter_code
_entity_poly.pdbx_strand_id
1 'polypeptide(L)'
;MHGQKTLTVIAALLSGMTLCYAATASAQEAPVFVYGEAPNVRAERVAFADLNLASAAGQARLHNRVDGAIERVCDIDLGRDGLQDRGYYQCADGARDAAAPQIAEAIATGKTSLGAALLVVAR
;
A
#
# COMPACT_ATOMS: atom_id res chain seq x y z
N MET A 1 5.25 -14.92 74.45
CA MET A 1 3.94 -14.84 75.13
C MET A 1 3.18 -13.65 74.56
N HIS A 2 1.88 -13.84 74.35
CA HIS A 2 0.87 -12.97 73.72
C HIS A 2 0.88 -11.49 74.13
N GLY A 3 0.42 -10.62 73.22
CA GLY A 3 0.07 -9.23 73.56
C GLY A 3 -0.45 -8.37 72.41
N GLN A 4 -1.56 -8.77 71.79
CA GLN A 4 -2.34 -8.02 70.80
C GLN A 4 -3.11 -6.87 71.45
N LYS A 5 -3.06 -5.63 70.91
CA LYS A 5 -4.09 -4.57 71.02
C LYS A 5 -3.97 -3.64 69.79
N THR A 6 -4.81 -3.72 68.75
CA THR A 6 -6.07 -2.93 68.52
C THR A 6 -5.91 -1.44 68.88
N LEU A 7 -6.25 -0.41 68.09
CA LEU A 7 -7.26 -0.18 67.04
C LEU A 7 -6.94 1.19 66.37
N THR A 8 -7.32 1.33 65.09
CA THR A 8 -7.79 2.51 64.30
C THR A 8 -7.80 3.92 64.96
N VAL A 9 -7.49 5.05 64.29
CA VAL A 9 -8.33 5.79 63.28
C VAL A 9 -7.59 7.09 62.83
N ILE A 10 -7.40 7.25 61.51
CA ILE A 10 -7.71 8.40 60.60
C ILE A 10 -7.31 9.87 60.91
N ALA A 11 -6.88 10.56 59.82
CA ALA A 11 -6.96 12.00 59.49
C ALA A 11 -5.90 12.95 60.10
N ALA A 12 -5.39 14.00 59.44
CA ALA A 12 -5.60 14.55 58.10
C ALA A 12 -4.50 15.59 57.76
N LEU A 13 -4.12 15.64 56.48
CA LEU A 13 -3.91 16.81 55.61
C LEU A 13 -3.17 18.06 56.14
N LEU A 14 -1.93 18.28 55.66
CA LEU A 14 -1.34 19.62 55.53
C LEU A 14 -0.52 19.73 54.22
N SER A 15 -1.19 20.29 53.21
CA SER A 15 -0.71 21.35 52.32
C SER A 15 0.64 21.19 51.59
N GLY A 16 0.57 20.79 50.32
CA GLY A 16 1.64 20.96 49.33
C GLY A 16 1.05 21.12 47.93
N MET A 17 0.36 22.24 47.68
CA MET A 17 -0.28 22.51 46.39
C MET A 17 0.69 23.28 45.48
N THR A 18 1.64 22.55 44.89
CA THR A 18 2.50 23.05 43.82
C THR A 18 1.65 23.16 42.55
N LEU A 19 1.36 24.39 42.12
CA LEU A 19 0.69 24.68 40.84
C LEU A 19 1.61 24.32 39.68
N CYS A 20 1.52 23.08 39.19
CA CYS A 20 2.01 22.73 37.86
C CYS A 20 0.97 23.21 36.83
N TYR A 21 1.25 24.33 36.18
CA TYR A 21 0.57 24.70 34.94
C TYR A 21 0.94 23.66 33.87
N ALA A 22 0.13 22.61 33.73
CA ALA A 22 0.17 21.79 32.53
C ALA A 22 -0.37 22.66 31.39
N ALA A 23 0.53 23.21 30.58
CA ALA A 23 0.14 23.72 29.28
C ALA A 23 -0.44 22.53 28.52
N THR A 24 -1.76 22.48 28.39
CA THR A 24 -2.41 21.59 27.43
C THR A 24 -2.01 22.11 26.05
N ALA A 25 -0.89 21.60 25.54
CA ALA A 25 -0.57 21.71 24.13
C ALA A 25 -1.75 21.05 23.40
N SER A 26 -2.64 21.86 22.84
CA SER A 26 -3.63 21.40 21.89
C SER A 26 -2.84 20.84 20.72
N ALA A 27 -2.60 19.52 20.72
CA ALA A 27 -2.17 18.81 19.55
C ALA A 27 -3.26 19.08 18.51
N GLN A 28 -2.99 20.01 17.59
CA GLN A 28 -3.80 20.19 16.41
C GLN A 28 -3.66 18.87 15.67
N GLU A 29 -4.68 18.02 15.78
CA GLU A 29 -4.74 16.78 15.05
C GLU A 29 -4.63 17.14 13.58
N ALA A 30 -3.46 16.90 13.00
CA ALA A 30 -3.20 17.23 11.61
C ALA A 30 -4.28 16.53 10.78
N PRO A 31 -4.98 17.24 9.88
CA PRO A 31 -6.06 16.63 9.12
C PRO A 31 -5.53 15.37 8.42
N VAL A 32 -6.12 14.23 8.75
CA VAL A 32 -5.82 12.95 8.08
C VAL A 32 -6.53 12.99 6.73
N PHE A 33 -5.78 13.32 5.68
CA PHE A 33 -6.27 13.26 4.32
C PHE A 33 -6.33 11.80 3.87
N VAL A 34 -7.54 11.26 3.73
CA VAL A 34 -7.79 9.97 3.07
C VAL A 34 -8.12 10.27 1.62
N TYR A 35 -7.18 9.98 0.71
CA TYR A 35 -7.44 10.05 -0.73
C TYR A 35 -8.20 8.78 -1.15
N GLY A 36 -9.41 8.96 -1.70
CA GLY A 36 -10.13 7.87 -2.34
C GLY A 36 -9.43 7.43 -3.62
N GLU A 37 -9.47 6.13 -3.91
CA GLU A 37 -9.00 5.57 -5.17
C GLU A 37 -9.72 6.26 -6.32
N ALA A 38 -8.98 6.83 -7.28
CA ALA A 38 -9.57 7.65 -8.33
C ALA A 38 -10.63 6.83 -9.08
N PRO A 39 -11.86 7.37 -9.29
CA PRO A 39 -12.88 6.65 -10.02
C PRO A 39 -12.32 6.32 -11.41
N ASN A 40 -12.37 5.05 -11.79
CA ASN A 40 -11.91 4.46 -13.06
C ASN A 40 -10.43 4.01 -13.16
N VAL A 41 -9.67 3.94 -12.06
CA VAL A 41 -8.36 3.26 -12.10
C VAL A 41 -8.56 1.76 -12.17
N ARG A 42 -8.38 1.18 -13.35
CA ARG A 42 -8.34 -0.28 -13.50
C ARG A 42 -6.96 -0.78 -13.13
N ALA A 43 -6.94 -1.75 -12.23
CA ALA A 43 -5.74 -2.43 -11.81
C ALA A 43 -5.89 -3.93 -12.01
N GLU A 44 -4.79 -4.58 -12.36
CA GLU A 44 -4.73 -6.01 -12.55
C GLU A 44 -3.51 -6.62 -11.87
N ARG A 45 -3.73 -7.74 -11.19
CA ARG A 45 -2.67 -8.52 -10.54
C ARG A 45 -2.12 -9.56 -11.51
N VAL A 46 -0.81 -9.53 -11.73
CA VAL A 46 -0.09 -10.51 -12.57
C VAL A 46 0.68 -11.47 -11.68
N ALA A 47 0.20 -12.71 -11.54
CA ALA A 47 0.92 -13.76 -10.81
C ALA A 47 2.08 -14.33 -11.65
N PHE A 48 3.19 -14.65 -10.97
CA PHE A 48 4.38 -15.23 -11.61
C PHE A 48 5.07 -16.32 -10.78
N ALA A 49 4.44 -16.79 -9.70
CA ALA A 49 5.00 -17.85 -8.84
C ALA A 49 5.34 -19.14 -9.59
N ASP A 50 4.67 -19.38 -10.72
CA ASP A 50 4.85 -20.55 -11.59
C ASP A 50 5.98 -20.37 -12.62
N LEU A 51 6.59 -19.18 -12.70
CA LEU A 51 7.64 -18.87 -13.67
C LEU A 51 9.03 -19.04 -13.06
N ASN A 52 9.93 -19.69 -13.81
CA ASN A 52 11.35 -19.67 -13.50
C ASN A 52 12.02 -18.39 -14.05
N LEU A 53 12.03 -17.33 -13.25
CA LEU A 53 12.59 -16.02 -13.63
C LEU A 53 14.12 -16.01 -13.76
N ALA A 54 14.82 -17.06 -13.31
CA ALA A 54 16.25 -17.23 -13.59
C ALA A 54 16.53 -17.65 -15.04
N SER A 55 15.49 -18.05 -15.80
CA SER A 55 15.59 -18.42 -17.20
C SER A 55 15.07 -17.31 -18.12
N ALA A 56 15.70 -17.13 -19.29
CA ALA A 56 15.23 -16.18 -20.31
C ALA A 56 13.77 -16.47 -20.74
N ALA A 57 13.39 -17.75 -20.82
CA ALA A 57 12.03 -18.16 -21.15
C ALA A 57 11.01 -17.73 -20.07
N GLY A 58 11.37 -17.82 -18.79
CA GLY A 58 10.52 -17.37 -17.69
C GLY A 58 10.38 -15.85 -17.65
N GLN A 59 11.45 -15.11 -17.90
CA GLN A 59 11.42 -13.64 -18.02
C GLN A 59 10.53 -13.21 -19.19
N ALA A 60 10.68 -13.83 -20.37
CA ALA A 60 9.83 -13.52 -21.53
C ALA A 60 8.34 -13.81 -21.25
N ARG A 61 8.03 -14.91 -20.55
CA ARG A 61 6.64 -15.20 -20.12
C ARG A 61 6.11 -14.14 -19.15
N LEU A 62 6.94 -13.63 -18.24
CA LEU A 62 6.55 -12.55 -17.35
C LEU A 62 6.19 -11.29 -18.13
N HIS A 63 7.04 -10.87 -19.07
CA HIS A 63 6.78 -9.71 -19.92
C HIS A 63 5.47 -9.85 -20.68
N ASN A 64 5.24 -10.99 -21.35
CA ASN A 64 3.99 -11.24 -22.07
C ASN A 64 2.74 -11.17 -21.18
N ARG A 65 2.84 -11.64 -19.92
CA ARG A 65 1.73 -11.55 -18.96
C ARG A 65 1.45 -10.12 -18.54
N VAL A 66 2.51 -9.34 -18.34
CA VAL A 66 2.38 -7.91 -18.04
C VAL A 66 1.76 -7.18 -19.22
N ASP A 67 2.23 -7.41 -20.44
CA ASP A 67 1.65 -6.77 -21.64
C ASP A 67 0.16 -7.11 -21.79
N GLY A 68 -0.24 -8.38 -21.60
CA GLY A 68 -1.65 -8.74 -21.62
C GLY A 68 -2.49 -8.10 -20.50
N ALA A 69 -1.90 -7.88 -19.32
CA ALA A 69 -2.58 -7.14 -18.25
C ALA A 69 -2.71 -5.65 -18.57
N ILE A 70 -1.68 -5.07 -19.21
CA ILE A 70 -1.70 -3.69 -19.70
C ILE A 70 -2.83 -3.52 -20.71
N GLU A 71 -2.95 -4.45 -21.67
CA GLU A 71 -4.06 -4.47 -22.62
C GLU A 71 -5.40 -4.42 -21.87
N ARG A 72 -5.64 -5.30 -20.89
CA ARG A 72 -6.91 -5.35 -20.15
C ARG A 72 -7.21 -4.10 -19.31
N VAL A 73 -6.21 -3.48 -18.68
CA VAL A 73 -6.45 -2.26 -17.87
C VAL A 73 -6.61 -1.02 -18.74
N CYS A 74 -5.92 -0.98 -19.89
CA CYS A 74 -5.96 0.13 -20.85
C CYS A 74 -7.07 -0.01 -21.90
N ASP A 75 -7.71 -1.17 -22.02
CA ASP A 75 -8.86 -1.41 -22.92
C ASP A 75 -10.12 -0.73 -22.37
N ILE A 76 -10.12 0.61 -22.39
CA ILE A 76 -11.22 1.49 -22.00
C ILE A 76 -12.25 1.39 -23.11
N ASP A 77 -13.15 0.40 -23.06
CA ASP A 77 -14.36 0.27 -23.89
C ASP A 77 -14.24 1.05 -25.22
N LEU A 78 -13.19 0.76 -26.00
CA LEU A 78 -12.95 1.45 -27.26
C LEU A 78 -13.87 0.74 -28.22
N GLY A 79 -15.15 1.09 -28.15
CA GLY A 79 -16.22 0.48 -28.92
C GLY A 79 -15.78 0.39 -30.36
N ARG A 80 -15.47 -0.82 -30.82
CA ARG A 80 -15.49 -1.39 -32.18
C ARG A 80 -15.10 -0.52 -33.40
N ASP A 81 -14.55 0.66 -33.22
CA ASP A 81 -14.43 1.69 -34.26
C ASP A 81 -12.98 1.85 -34.77
N GLY A 82 -12.08 0.93 -34.39
CA GLY A 82 -10.82 0.70 -35.10
C GLY A 82 -9.74 1.78 -34.94
N LEU A 83 -10.00 2.87 -34.20
CA LEU A 83 -8.96 3.77 -33.72
C LEU A 83 -8.46 3.25 -32.37
N GLN A 84 -7.44 2.37 -32.41
CA GLN A 84 -6.55 2.20 -31.26
C GLN A 84 -5.89 3.56 -31.01
N ASP A 85 -6.56 4.32 -30.15
CA ASP A 85 -6.43 5.76 -30.03
C ASP A 85 -5.11 6.13 -29.34
N ARG A 86 -4.67 7.37 -29.48
CA ARG A 86 -3.51 7.93 -28.75
C ARG A 86 -3.62 7.65 -27.25
N GLY A 87 -4.84 7.59 -26.72
CA GLY A 87 -5.12 7.25 -25.33
C GLY A 87 -4.67 5.84 -24.92
N TYR A 88 -4.81 4.84 -25.79
CA TYR A 88 -4.33 3.48 -25.50
C TYR A 88 -2.81 3.46 -25.32
N TYR A 89 -2.06 4.06 -26.25
CA TYR A 89 -0.59 4.09 -26.18
C TYR A 89 -0.09 4.86 -24.97
N GLN A 90 -0.71 6.01 -24.64
CA GLN A 90 -0.36 6.76 -23.44
C GLN A 90 -0.62 5.95 -22.16
N CYS A 91 -1.75 5.25 -22.08
CA CYS A 91 -2.03 4.36 -20.95
C CYS A 91 -1.03 3.20 -20.90
N ALA A 92 -0.76 2.56 -22.04
CA ALA A 92 0.12 1.40 -22.11
C ALA A 92 1.56 1.77 -21.71
N ASP A 93 2.08 2.90 -22.19
CA ASP A 93 3.41 3.38 -21.85
C ASP A 93 3.47 3.76 -20.35
N GLY A 94 2.47 4.48 -19.84
CA GLY A 94 2.39 4.81 -18.42
C GLY A 94 2.28 3.58 -17.51
N ALA A 95 1.53 2.56 -17.93
CA ALA A 95 1.40 1.30 -17.21
C ALA A 95 2.69 0.47 -17.26
N ARG A 96 3.39 0.44 -18.41
CA ARG A 96 4.71 -0.19 -18.54
C ARG A 96 5.74 0.46 -17.62
N ASP A 97 5.82 1.78 -17.64
CA ASP A 97 6.76 2.54 -16.81
C ASP A 97 6.48 2.31 -15.31
N ALA A 98 5.22 2.24 -14.91
CA ALA A 98 4.83 1.93 -13.54
C ALA A 98 5.13 0.48 -13.13
N ALA A 99 5.05 -0.47 -14.07
CA ALA A 99 5.35 -1.88 -13.82
C ALA A 99 6.85 -2.20 -13.85
N ALA A 100 7.66 -1.44 -14.58
CA ALA A 100 9.10 -1.65 -14.76
C ALA A 100 9.89 -1.93 -13.46
N PRO A 101 9.75 -1.16 -12.37
CA PRO A 101 10.47 -1.45 -11.13
C PRO A 101 10.04 -2.76 -10.48
N GLN A 102 8.75 -3.12 -10.57
CA GLN A 102 8.23 -4.39 -10.04
C GLN A 102 8.74 -5.58 -10.87
N ILE A 103 8.86 -5.43 -12.19
CA ILE A 103 9.46 -6.44 -13.08
C ILE A 103 10.93 -6.64 -12.71
N ALA A 104 11.68 -5.55 -12.57
CA ALA A 104 13.09 -5.62 -12.19
C ALA A 104 13.28 -6.30 -10.83
N GLU A 105 12.47 -5.96 -9.83
CA GLU A 105 12.48 -6.59 -8.51
C GLU A 105 12.14 -8.09 -8.59
N ALA A 106 11.10 -8.44 -9.36
CA ALA A 106 10.69 -9.83 -9.58
C ALA A 106 11.79 -10.66 -10.23
N ILE A 107 12.46 -10.12 -11.25
CA ILE A 107 13.57 -10.80 -11.93
C ILE A 107 14.77 -10.96 -10.99
N ALA A 108 15.11 -9.93 -10.21
CA ALA A 108 16.25 -9.95 -9.31
C ALA A 108 16.06 -10.85 -8.09
N THR A 109 14.84 -10.92 -7.55
CA THR A 109 14.59 -11.53 -6.23
C THR A 109 13.60 -12.70 -6.25
N GLY A 110 12.91 -12.93 -7.38
CA GLY A 110 11.82 -13.89 -7.48
C GLY A 110 10.54 -13.46 -6.77
N LYS A 111 10.42 -12.19 -6.35
CA LYS A 111 9.25 -11.62 -5.66
C LYS A 111 9.17 -10.11 -5.84
N THR A 112 8.05 -9.53 -5.41
CA THR A 112 7.82 -8.10 -5.21
C THR A 112 7.34 -7.86 -3.78
N SER A 113 7.05 -6.60 -3.43
CA SER A 113 6.30 -6.23 -2.23
C SER A 113 4.94 -6.92 -2.09
N LEU A 114 4.36 -7.41 -3.19
CA LEU A 114 3.07 -8.12 -3.25
C LEU A 114 3.21 -9.65 -3.26
N GLY A 115 4.42 -10.17 -3.00
CA GLY A 115 4.77 -11.58 -3.11
C GLY A 115 5.17 -11.95 -4.54
N ALA A 116 4.78 -13.13 -5.02
CA ALA A 116 5.04 -13.55 -6.40
C ALA A 116 4.00 -12.99 -7.40
N ALA A 117 3.73 -11.68 -7.31
CA ALA A 117 2.83 -10.98 -8.22
C ALA A 117 3.21 -9.51 -8.46
N LEU A 118 2.80 -8.94 -9.59
CA LEU A 118 2.88 -7.51 -9.90
C LEU A 118 1.49 -6.91 -9.87
N LEU A 119 1.39 -5.61 -9.63
CA LEU A 119 0.19 -4.82 -9.85
C LEU A 119 0.43 -3.91 -11.07
N VAL A 120 -0.36 -4.13 -12.12
CA VAL A 120 -0.43 -3.28 -13.30
C VAL A 120 -1.61 -2.35 -13.12
N VAL A 121 -1.42 -1.06 -13.39
CA VAL A 121 -2.42 -0.01 -13.11
C VAL A 121 -2.51 0.91 -14.32
N ALA A 122 -3.73 1.15 -14.82
CA ALA A 122 -3.99 2.18 -15.82
C ALA A 122 -3.80 3.58 -15.18
N ARG A 123 -3.00 4.44 -15.81
CA ARG A 123 -2.74 5.81 -15.37
C ARG A 123 -3.19 6.83 -16.41
#